data_AF-A0A8T1HP38-F1
#
_entry.id   AF-A0A8T1HP38-F1
#
_cell.length_a   1.000
_cell.length_b   1.000
_cell.length_c   1.000
_cell.angle_alpha   90.00
_cell.angle_beta   90.00
_cell.angle_gamma   90.00
#
_symmetry.space_group_name_H-M   'P 1'
#
loop_
_entity.id
_entity.type
_entity.pdbx_description
1 polymer ?
#
loop_
_entity_poly.entity_id
_entity_poly.type
_entity_poly.pdbx_seq_one_letter_code
_entity_poly.pdbx_strand_id
1 'polypeptide(L)'
;MESVANVFSHSILRTVEEDGILSFLKGTEKYSSVYNMDQTAIYVDMNGRTTVDFVGASTVDVVQATGAKLPPLIVYAGVPGGPVSQKLFNPSFGAETVEHTAQKNAYCDGTVMLDWIERVWKPSVDGCKLLLLDSLKTHKMAPVRYAL
;
A
#
# COMPACT_ATOMS: atom_id res chain seq x y z
N MET A 1 15.03 7.08 16.32
CA MET A 1 14.01 6.78 15.29
C MET A 1 13.51 8.06 14.64
N GLU A 2 13.12 9.08 15.42
CA GLU A 2 12.74 10.41 14.93
C GLU A 2 13.81 11.08 14.05
N SER A 3 15.09 11.00 14.43
CA SER A 3 16.18 11.54 13.59
C SER A 3 16.26 10.91 12.20
N VAL A 4 15.98 9.61 12.09
CA VAL A 4 16.00 8.87 10.82
C VAL A 4 14.78 9.26 9.97
N ALA A 5 13.60 9.37 10.59
CA ALA A 5 12.38 9.82 9.93
C ALA A 5 12.52 11.27 9.41
N ASN A 6 13.15 12.15 10.20
CA ASN A 6 13.43 13.52 9.80
C ASN A 6 14.40 13.56 8.61
N VAL A 7 15.49 12.78 8.64
CA VAL A 7 16.43 12.70 7.51
C VAL A 7 15.75 12.17 6.25
N PHE A 8 14.92 11.13 6.37
CA PHE A 8 14.15 10.61 5.24
C PHE A 8 13.20 11.66 4.67
N SER A 9 12.41 12.31 5.54
CA SER A 9 11.49 13.39 5.15
C SER A 9 12.23 14.54 4.45
N HIS A 10 13.35 15.01 5.01
CA HIS A 10 14.19 16.03 4.40
C HIS A 10 14.75 15.60 3.04
N SER A 11 15.14 14.34 2.88
CA SER A 11 15.60 13.83 1.59
C SER A 11 14.49 13.84 0.54
N ILE A 12 13.27 13.44 0.89
CA ILE A 12 12.13 13.47 -0.05
C ILE A 12 11.77 14.91 -0.41
N LEU A 13 11.69 15.81 0.57
CA LEU A 13 11.45 17.23 0.34
C LEU A 13 12.49 17.84 -0.60
N ARG A 14 13.76 17.53 -0.35
CA ARG A 14 14.86 17.97 -1.20
C ARG A 14 14.71 17.48 -2.63
N THR A 15 14.39 16.21 -2.85
CA THR A 15 14.21 15.66 -4.19
C THR A 15 12.98 16.24 -4.91
N VAL A 16 11.92 16.55 -4.17
CA VAL A 16 10.72 17.20 -4.74
C VAL A 16 10.97 18.67 -5.08
N GLU A 17 11.66 19.42 -4.22
CA GLU A 17 11.84 20.87 -4.36
C GLU A 17 13.09 21.26 -5.16
N GLU A 18 14.22 20.58 -4.95
CA GLU A 18 15.53 20.91 -5.55
C GLU A 18 15.83 20.08 -6.79
N ASP A 19 15.63 18.76 -6.75
CA ASP A 19 15.95 17.87 -7.90
C ASP A 19 14.88 17.96 -9.01
N GLY A 20 13.75 18.61 -8.73
CA GLY A 20 12.73 18.93 -9.73
C GLY A 20 11.99 17.71 -10.30
N ILE A 21 11.96 16.58 -9.59
CA ILE A 21 11.30 15.34 -10.05
C ILE A 21 9.80 15.55 -10.32
N LEU A 22 9.18 16.55 -9.68
CA LEU A 22 7.81 17.00 -9.88
C LEU A 22 7.75 18.49 -10.31
N SER A 23 8.80 19.00 -10.96
CA SER A 23 8.91 20.42 -11.35
C SER A 23 7.82 20.90 -12.31
N PHE A 24 7.15 19.99 -13.01
CA PHE A 24 5.98 20.29 -13.85
C PHE A 24 4.72 20.62 -13.03
N LEU A 25 4.68 20.26 -11.74
CA LEU A 25 3.62 20.62 -10.80
C LEU A 25 3.98 21.90 -10.05
N LYS A 26 3.02 22.81 -9.92
CA LYS A 26 3.26 24.14 -9.32
C LYS A 26 2.84 24.16 -7.85
N GLY A 27 3.60 24.92 -7.05
CA GLY A 27 3.24 25.20 -5.66
C GLY A 27 3.12 23.93 -4.80
N THR A 28 2.05 23.83 -4.02
CA THR A 28 1.81 22.72 -3.08
C THR A 28 1.23 21.47 -3.74
N GLU A 29 0.84 21.53 -5.02
CA GLU A 29 0.28 20.39 -5.76
C GLU A 29 1.29 19.24 -5.95
N LYS A 30 2.58 19.56 -5.81
CA LYS A 30 3.69 18.59 -5.78
C LYS A 30 3.47 17.55 -4.69
N TYR A 31 3.08 17.99 -3.49
CA TYR A 31 2.90 17.11 -2.34
C TYR A 31 1.69 16.20 -2.50
N SER A 32 0.62 16.67 -3.16
CA SER A 32 -0.51 15.80 -3.52
C SER A 32 -0.16 14.71 -4.53
N SER A 33 1.04 14.74 -5.10
CA SER A 33 1.53 13.73 -6.02
C SER A 33 2.49 12.72 -5.39
N VAL A 34 2.77 12.84 -4.09
CA VAL A 34 3.60 11.89 -3.35
C VAL A 34 2.71 10.95 -2.55
N TYR A 35 2.91 9.65 -2.75
CA TYR A 35 2.18 8.57 -2.10
C TYR A 35 3.16 7.64 -1.39
N ASN A 36 2.79 7.14 -0.23
CA ASN A 36 3.48 6.05 0.45
C ASN A 36 2.53 4.85 0.54
N MET A 37 3.03 3.65 0.29
CA MET A 37 2.31 2.41 0.55
C MET A 37 3.18 1.51 1.44
N ASP A 38 2.55 0.91 2.44
CA ASP A 38 3.19 -0.05 3.35
C ASP A 38 2.24 -1.20 3.66
N GLN A 39 2.79 -2.36 4.02
CA GLN A 39 2.05 -3.53 4.42
C GLN A 39 2.04 -3.72 5.93
N THR A 40 0.87 -4.04 6.50
CA THR A 40 0.72 -4.41 7.91
C THR A 40 -0.09 -5.69 8.05
N ALA A 41 0.30 -6.52 9.01
CA ALA A 41 -0.40 -7.76 9.33
C ALA A 41 -1.59 -7.48 10.26
N ILE A 42 -2.73 -8.10 9.97
CA ILE A 42 -3.95 -8.00 10.78
C ILE A 42 -4.21 -9.36 11.44
N TYR A 43 -4.26 -9.39 12.77
CA TYR A 43 -4.52 -10.60 13.55
C TYR A 43 -5.92 -10.52 14.16
N VAL A 44 -6.83 -11.41 13.75
CA VAL A 44 -8.24 -11.41 14.20
C VAL A 44 -8.45 -12.21 15.49
N ASP A 45 -7.54 -13.13 15.82
CA ASP A 45 -7.59 -13.92 17.06
C ASP A 45 -6.18 -14.05 17.64
N MET A 46 -5.88 -13.22 18.65
CA MET A 46 -4.60 -13.24 19.35
C MET A 46 -4.84 -13.82 20.75
N ASN A 47 -4.67 -15.13 20.90
CA ASN A 47 -4.73 -15.78 22.22
C ASN A 47 -3.67 -15.15 23.15
N GLY A 48 -4.10 -14.64 24.31
CA GLY A 48 -3.32 -13.76 25.21
C GLY A 48 -2.07 -14.35 25.88
N ARG A 49 -1.46 -15.42 25.34
CA ARG A 49 -0.23 -16.05 25.86
C ARG A 49 1.02 -15.84 25.02
N THR A 50 0.92 -15.22 23.85
CA THR A 50 2.10 -14.74 23.11
C THR A 50 2.29 -13.26 23.39
N THR A 51 3.24 -12.93 24.25
CA THR A 51 3.73 -11.55 24.47
C THR A 51 4.22 -10.99 23.14
N VAL A 52 3.55 -9.94 22.63
CA VAL A 52 3.97 -9.15 21.48
C VAL A 52 4.15 -7.71 21.97
N ASP A 53 5.41 -7.26 21.98
CA ASP A 53 5.74 -5.84 22.02
C ASP A 53 5.17 -5.17 20.76
N PHE A 54 4.49 -4.04 20.99
CA PHE A 54 3.88 -3.10 20.04
C PHE A 54 2.71 -3.62 19.15
N VAL A 55 1.51 -3.24 19.58
CA VAL A 55 0.30 -3.12 18.74
C VAL A 55 0.48 -1.92 17.78
N GLY A 56 0.24 -2.10 16.48
CA GLY A 56 0.21 -0.98 15.54
C GLY A 56 -0.20 -1.33 14.11
N ALA A 57 -1.25 -0.64 13.65
CA ALA A 57 -1.85 -0.56 12.31
C ALA A 57 -2.57 -1.82 11.77
N SER A 58 -3.90 -1.75 11.70
CA SER A 58 -4.79 -2.78 11.14
C SER A 58 -5.16 -2.53 9.67
N THR A 59 -4.38 -1.74 8.92
CA THR A 59 -4.67 -1.40 7.51
C THR A 59 -3.39 -1.18 6.70
N VAL A 60 -3.31 -1.85 5.54
CA VAL A 60 -2.36 -1.53 4.45
C VAL A 60 -2.89 -0.25 3.81
N ASP A 61 -2.51 0.89 4.37
CA ASP A 61 -2.96 2.18 3.87
C ASP A 61 -1.97 2.71 2.84
N VAL A 62 -2.51 3.15 1.70
CA VAL A 62 -1.78 4.03 0.80
C VAL A 62 -2.11 5.45 1.20
N VAL A 63 -1.13 6.20 1.67
CA VAL A 63 -1.33 7.55 2.19
C VAL A 63 -0.65 8.55 1.27
N GLN A 64 -1.44 9.47 0.73
CA GLN A 64 -0.95 10.66 0.04
C GLN A 64 -0.31 11.61 1.07
N ALA A 65 0.70 12.39 0.70
CA ALA A 65 1.38 13.29 1.64
C ALA A 65 0.48 14.38 2.26
N THR A 66 -0.73 14.59 1.72
CA THR A 66 -1.78 15.45 2.30
C THR A 66 -2.59 14.77 3.41
N GLY A 67 -2.37 13.48 3.66
CA GLY A 67 -3.12 12.66 4.62
C GLY A 67 -4.32 11.91 4.03
N ALA A 68 -4.63 12.11 2.75
CA ALA A 68 -5.68 11.34 2.07
C ALA A 68 -5.26 9.87 1.91
N LYS A 69 -6.20 8.94 2.06
CA LYS A 69 -5.96 7.50 1.96
C LYS A 69 -6.68 6.90 0.77
N LEU A 70 -6.00 6.04 0.02
CA LEU A 70 -6.65 5.22 -1.01
C LEU A 70 -7.33 3.99 -0.35
N PRO A 71 -8.29 3.34 -1.04
CA PRO A 71 -8.88 2.09 -0.58
C PRO A 71 -7.80 1.06 -0.21
N PRO A 72 -7.85 0.44 0.97
CA PRO A 72 -6.91 -0.61 1.33
C PRO A 72 -7.23 -1.90 0.55
N LEU A 73 -6.20 -2.67 0.23
CA LEU A 73 -6.34 -4.06 -0.25
C LEU A 73 -6.12 -5.03 0.92
N ILE A 74 -7.16 -5.76 1.32
CA ILE A 74 -7.07 -6.80 2.35
C ILE A 74 -6.84 -8.16 1.70
N VAL A 75 -5.76 -8.82 2.11
CA VAL A 75 -5.38 -10.16 1.66
C VAL A 75 -5.82 -11.18 2.70
N TYR A 76 -6.74 -12.07 2.35
CA TYR A 76 -7.19 -13.16 3.21
C TYR A 76 -6.43 -14.46 2.91
N ALA A 77 -6.24 -15.28 3.94
CA ALA A 77 -5.69 -16.62 3.78
C ALA A 77 -6.71 -17.50 3.03
N GLY A 78 -6.36 -17.91 1.82
CA GLY A 78 -7.25 -18.72 0.99
C GLY A 78 -6.65 -19.04 -0.38
N VAL A 79 -7.21 -20.05 -1.03
CA VAL A 79 -6.81 -20.42 -2.40
C VAL A 79 -7.81 -19.87 -3.43
N PRO A 80 -7.36 -19.52 -4.65
CA PRO A 80 -8.27 -19.19 -5.74
C PRO A 80 -9.32 -20.29 -5.97
N GLY A 81 -10.58 -19.89 -6.15
CA GLY A 81 -11.72 -20.81 -6.30
C GLY A 81 -12.18 -21.51 -5.00
N GLY A 82 -11.46 -21.38 -3.89
CA GLY A 82 -11.85 -21.95 -2.60
C GLY A 82 -12.96 -21.16 -1.87
N PRO A 83 -13.45 -21.67 -0.72
CA PRO A 83 -14.58 -21.06 0.00
C PRO A 83 -14.35 -19.61 0.42
N VAL A 84 -13.11 -19.26 0.80
CA VAL A 84 -12.76 -17.88 1.18
C VAL A 84 -12.86 -16.97 -0.04
N SER A 85 -12.17 -17.29 -1.14
CA SER A 85 -12.20 -16.44 -2.34
C SER A 85 -13.61 -16.30 -2.90
N GLN A 86 -14.42 -17.36 -2.90
CA GLN A 86 -15.83 -17.28 -3.31
C GLN A 86 -16.65 -16.29 -2.45
N LYS A 87 -16.40 -16.22 -1.14
CA LYS A 87 -17.06 -15.23 -0.28
C LYS A 87 -16.60 -13.81 -0.57
N LEU A 88 -15.30 -13.61 -0.83
CA LEU A 88 -14.75 -12.28 -1.13
C LEU A 88 -15.32 -11.69 -2.43
N PHE A 89 -15.61 -12.52 -3.42
CA PHE A 89 -16.19 -12.06 -4.69
C PHE A 89 -17.71 -11.88 -4.65
N ASN A 90 -18.36 -12.12 -3.51
CA ASN A 90 -19.75 -11.77 -3.34
C ASN A 90 -19.87 -10.23 -3.22
N PRO A 91 -20.65 -9.54 -4.07
CA PRO A 91 -20.82 -8.09 -3.99
C PRO A 91 -21.35 -7.59 -2.64
N SER A 92 -22.01 -8.44 -1.85
CA SER A 92 -22.48 -8.10 -0.51
C SER A 92 -21.42 -8.27 0.59
N PHE A 93 -20.21 -8.72 0.26
CA PHE A 93 -19.13 -8.93 1.21
C PHE A 93 -18.25 -7.69 1.29
N GLY A 94 -17.89 -7.30 2.52
CA GLY A 94 -16.98 -6.20 2.76
C GLY A 94 -17.65 -4.83 2.71
N ALA A 95 -16.82 -3.79 2.79
CA ALA A 95 -17.26 -2.40 2.63
C ALA A 95 -16.91 -1.94 1.22
N GLU A 96 -17.74 -1.08 0.62
CA GLU A 96 -17.54 -0.56 -0.76
C GLU A 96 -16.19 0.13 -0.96
N THR A 97 -15.58 0.62 0.11
CA THR A 97 -14.29 1.35 0.09
C THR A 97 -13.08 0.45 0.33
N VAL A 98 -13.23 -0.87 0.26
CA VAL A 98 -12.16 -1.83 0.55
C VAL A 98 -12.05 -2.84 -0.57
N GLU A 99 -10.83 -3.02 -1.06
CA GLU A 99 -10.51 -4.09 -1.99
C GLU A 99 -10.17 -5.37 -1.25
N HIS A 100 -10.55 -6.51 -1.80
CA HIS A 100 -10.32 -7.81 -1.19
C HIS A 100 -9.61 -8.76 -2.15
N THR A 101 -8.70 -9.58 -1.63
CA THR A 101 -8.10 -10.68 -2.39
C THR A 101 -7.79 -11.87 -1.49
N ALA A 102 -7.53 -13.02 -2.10
CA ALA A 102 -7.13 -14.23 -1.37
C ALA A 102 -5.78 -14.72 -1.86
N GLN A 103 -4.89 -15.02 -0.90
CA GLN A 103 -3.60 -15.62 -1.14
C GLN A 103 -3.38 -16.73 -0.10
N LYS A 104 -2.74 -17.84 -0.49
CA LYS A 104 -2.69 -19.07 0.33
C LYS A 104 -2.27 -18.83 1.79
N ASN A 105 -1.32 -17.93 2.00
CA ASN A 105 -0.74 -17.59 3.29
C ASN A 105 -1.04 -16.13 3.72
N ALA A 106 -1.93 -15.43 3.01
CA ALA A 106 -2.24 -14.02 3.23
C ALA A 106 -1.02 -13.06 3.14
N TYR A 107 -0.01 -13.40 2.33
CA TYR A 107 1.16 -12.54 2.15
C TYR A 107 1.05 -11.67 0.90
N CYS A 108 1.70 -10.50 0.94
CA CYS A 108 1.88 -9.64 -0.22
C CYS A 108 3.00 -10.19 -1.11
N ASP A 109 2.64 -11.10 -2.02
CA ASP A 109 3.54 -11.60 -3.07
C ASP A 109 3.40 -10.78 -4.37
N GLY A 110 4.14 -11.17 -5.41
CA GLY A 110 4.15 -10.43 -6.67
C GLY A 110 2.78 -10.37 -7.34
N THR A 111 1.95 -11.41 -7.17
CA THR A 111 0.59 -11.43 -7.71
C THR A 111 -0.31 -10.47 -6.93
N VAL A 112 -0.23 -10.48 -5.60
CA VAL A 112 -0.97 -9.53 -4.75
C VAL A 112 -0.56 -8.08 -5.03
N MET A 113 0.73 -7.82 -5.27
CA MET A 113 1.19 -6.49 -5.66
C MET A 113 0.59 -6.03 -7.00
N LEU A 114 0.48 -6.93 -7.98
CA LEU A 114 -0.15 -6.61 -9.27
C LEU A 114 -1.65 -6.36 -9.10
N ASP A 115 -2.33 -7.15 -8.27
CA ASP A 115 -3.74 -6.91 -7.90
C ASP A 115 -3.94 -5.53 -7.29
N TRP A 116 -3.07 -5.13 -6.34
CA TRP A 116 -3.10 -3.80 -5.74
C TRP A 116 -2.87 -2.70 -6.78
N ILE A 117 -1.94 -2.89 -7.71
CA ILE A 117 -1.68 -1.92 -8.78
C ILE A 117 -2.92 -1.73 -9.66
N GLU A 118 -3.54 -2.82 -10.11
CA GLU A 118 -4.68 -2.77 -11.04
C GLU A 118 -5.95 -2.22 -10.38
N ARG A 119 -6.19 -2.56 -9.10
CA ARG A 119 -7.47 -2.27 -8.44
C ARG A 119 -7.45 -1.05 -7.52
N VAL A 120 -6.29 -0.73 -6.96
CA VAL A 120 -6.14 0.42 -6.06
C VAL A 120 -5.35 1.54 -6.74
N TRP A 121 -4.13 1.27 -7.21
CA TRP A 121 -3.24 2.32 -7.68
C TRP A 121 -3.74 2.98 -8.97
N LYS A 122 -3.81 2.21 -10.07
CA LYS A 122 -4.17 2.73 -11.41
C LYS A 122 -5.50 3.47 -11.47
N PRO A 123 -6.58 3.02 -10.80
CA PRO A 123 -7.86 3.74 -10.82
C PRO A 123 -7.83 5.02 -9.96
N SER A 124 -6.93 5.10 -8.97
CA SER A 124 -6.91 6.19 -8.00
C SER A 124 -5.99 7.35 -8.39
N VAL A 125 -5.04 7.12 -9.30
CA VAL A 125 -4.05 8.15 -9.66
C VAL A 125 -4.04 8.42 -11.15
N ASP A 126 -3.86 9.69 -11.50
CA ASP A 126 -3.67 10.17 -12.86
C ASP A 126 -2.29 10.82 -13.03
N GLY A 127 -1.81 10.92 -14.27
CA GLY A 127 -0.56 11.61 -14.59
C GLY A 127 0.67 11.11 -13.82
N CYS A 128 1.66 11.98 -13.67
CA CYS A 128 2.94 11.63 -13.05
C CYS A 128 2.86 11.75 -11.52
N LYS A 129 2.92 10.61 -10.82
CA LYS A 129 2.95 10.51 -9.35
C LYS A 129 4.24 9.87 -8.85
N LEU A 130 4.64 10.20 -7.63
CA LEU A 130 5.77 9.59 -6.93
C LEU A 130 5.24 8.61 -5.89
N LEU A 131 5.52 7.32 -6.08
CA LEU A 131 5.17 6.27 -5.11
C LEU A 131 6.42 5.84 -4.33
N LEU A 132 6.34 5.96 -3.00
CA LEU A 132 7.34 5.50 -2.06
C LEU A 132 6.96 4.10 -1.58
N LEU A 133 7.91 3.17 -1.72
CA LEU A 133 7.80 1.79 -1.27
C LEU A 133 9.04 1.43 -0.47
N ASP A 134 8.90 0.50 0.46
CA ASP A 134 10.05 -0.10 1.11
C ASP A 134 10.86 -0.98 0.13
N SER A 135 12.00 -1.49 0.60
CA SER A 135 12.93 -2.25 -0.23
C SER A 135 12.65 -3.76 -0.29
N LEU A 136 11.42 -4.21 -0.02
CA LEU A 136 11.07 -5.62 -0.14
C LEU A 136 11.34 -6.17 -1.55
N LYS A 137 11.68 -7.46 -1.61
CA LYS A 137 12.01 -8.13 -2.88
C LYS A 137 10.84 -8.05 -3.87
N THR A 138 9.61 -8.20 -3.37
CA THR A 138 8.38 -8.17 -4.16
C THR A 138 8.23 -6.86 -4.93
N HIS A 139 8.53 -5.72 -4.31
CA HIS A 139 8.42 -4.39 -4.94
C HIS A 139 9.43 -4.17 -6.07
N LYS A 140 10.54 -4.91 -6.06
CA LYS A 140 11.62 -4.81 -7.05
C LYS A 140 11.50 -5.82 -8.18
N MET A 141 10.50 -6.69 -8.16
CA MET A 141 10.29 -7.69 -9.21
C MET A 141 9.96 -7.01 -10.55
N ALA A 142 10.49 -7.55 -11.66
CA ALA A 142 10.30 -6.96 -12.98
C ALA A 142 8.82 -6.74 -13.36
N PRO A 143 7.89 -7.71 -13.12
CA PRO A 143 6.47 -7.48 -13.42
C PRO A 143 5.87 -6.29 -12.66
N VAL A 144 6.22 -6.13 -11.38
CA VAL A 144 5.74 -5.03 -10.54
C VAL A 144 6.30 -3.69 -11.05
N ARG A 145 7.59 -3.65 -11.39
CA ARG A 145 8.23 -2.45 -11.94
C ARG A 145 7.72 -2.01 -13.31
N TYR A 146 7.19 -2.94 -14.12
CA TYR A 146 6.61 -2.61 -15.42
C TYR A 146 5.14 -2.20 -15.34
N ALA A 147 4.46 -2.55 -14.24
CA ALA A 147 3.06 -2.22 -14.03
C ALA A 147 2.86 -0.86 -13.32
N LEU A 148 3.87 -0.38 -12.61
CA LEU A 148 3.99 0.97 -12.03
C LEU A 148 4.57 1.96 -13.05
#